data_AF-A0A3M1LE78-F1
#
_entry.id   AF-A0A3M1LE78-F1
#
_cell.length_a   1.000
_cell.length_b   1.000
_cell.length_c   1.000
_cell.angle_alpha   90.00
_cell.angle_beta   90.00
_cell.angle_gamma   90.00
#
_symmetry.space_group_name_H-M   'P 1'
#
loop_
_entity.id
_entity.type
_entity.pdbx_description
1 polymer ?
#
loop_
_entity_poly.entity_id
_entity_poly.type
_entity_poly.pdbx_seq_one_letter_code
_entity_poly.pdbx_strand_id
1 'polypeptide(L)' 'YIIYIRSKGIDIDDSRRIINKFLLQGSIPEPIRVAKLIARACLKFISHEL' A
#
# COMPACT_ATOMS: atom_id res chain seq x y z
N TYR A 1 -3.54 13.77 -5.36
CA TYR A 1 -2.77 13.53 -4.13
C TYR A 1 -1.29 13.63 -4.45
N ILE A 2 -0.50 14.26 -3.58
CA ILE A 2 0.96 14.23 -3.69
C ILE A 2 1.44 12.95 -3.00
N ILE A 3 2.23 12.14 -3.70
CA ILE A 3 2.82 10.91 -3.17
C ILE A 3 4.34 10.95 -3.33
N TYR A 4 5.05 10.45 -2.33
CA TYR A 4 6.50 10.33 -2.34
C TYR A 4 6.88 8.87 -2.52
N ILE A 5 7.75 8.60 -3.49
CA ILE A 5 8.15 7.23 -3.85
C ILE A 5 9.68 7.14 -3.87
N ARG A 6 10.19 5.98 -3.46
CA ARG A 6 11.61 5.62 -3.62
C ARG A 6 11.69 4.43 -4.55
N SER A 7 12.26 4.65 -5.74
CA SER A 7 12.53 3.57 -6.69
C SER A 7 13.85 2.88 -6.36
N LYS A 8 13.92 1.57 -6.57
CA LYS A 8 15.17 0.79 -6.52
C LYS A 8 15.16 -0.24 -7.63
N GLY A 9 16.18 -0.23 -8.49
CA GLY A 9 16.30 -1.17 -9.61
C GLY A 9 15.41 -0.89 -10.83
N ILE A 10 14.59 0.17 -10.78
CA ILE A 10 13.79 0.68 -11.89
C ILE A 10 13.80 2.21 -11.86
N ASP A 11 13.52 2.85 -12.99
CA ASP A 11 13.41 4.30 -13.04
C ASP A 11 12.11 4.81 -12.40
N ILE A 12 11.97 6.14 -12.36
CA ILE A 12 10.82 6.80 -11.74
C ILE A 12 9.52 6.62 -12.54
N ASP A 13 9.61 6.52 -13.87
CA ASP A 13 8.46 6.39 -14.76
C ASP A 13 7.87 4.99 -14.69
N ASP A 14 8.72 3.96 -14.65
CA ASP A 14 8.33 2.58 -14.43
C ASP A 14 7.72 2.39 -13.04
N SER A 15 8.34 2.95 -11.99
CA SER A 15 7.74 2.96 -10.65
C SER A 15 6.34 3.59 -10.65
N ARG A 16 6.19 4.76 -11.28
CA ARG A 16 4.89 5.44 -11.40
C ARG A 16 3.87 4.58 -12.15
N ARG A 17 4.27 3.96 -13.26
CA ARG A 17 3.40 3.10 -14.08
C ARG A 17 2.94 1.87 -13.30
N ILE A 18 3.85 1.22 -12.57
CA ILE A 18 3.54 0.05 -11.73
C ILE A 18 2.58 0.45 -10.61
N ILE A 19 2.88 1.52 -9.86
CA ILE A 19 2.03 1.99 -8.76
C ILE A 19 0.62 2.30 -9.26
N ASN A 20 0.50 3.03 -10.39
CA ASN A 20 -0.79 3.40 -10.96
C ASN A 20 -1.62 2.19 -11.41
N LYS A 21 -1.00 1.09 -11.86
CA LYS A 21 -1.73 -0.15 -12.21
C LYS A 21 -2.47 -0.76 -11.02
N PHE A 22 -2.03 -0.47 -9.80
CA PHE A 22 -2.63 -0.99 -8.58
C PHE A 22 -3.47 0.05 -7.82
N LEU A 23 -3.66 1.24 -8.36
CA LEU A 23 -4.56 2.25 -7.78
C LEU A 23 -5.95 2.07 -8.40
N LEU A 24 -6.92 1.63 -7.59
CA LEU A 24 -8.34 1.66 -7.97
C LEU A 24 -9.02 2.90 -7.38
N GLN A 25 -8.76 3.21 -6.11
CA GLN A 25 -9.30 4.39 -5.43
C GLN A 25 -8.26 5.10 -4.55
N GLY A 26 -8.23 6.43 -4.64
CA GLY A 26 -7.36 7.26 -3.79
C GLY A 26 -5.89 7.23 -4.21
N SER A 27 -4.98 7.30 -3.24
CA SER A 27 -3.53 7.42 -3.47
C SER A 27 -2.68 6.26 -2.94
N ILE A 28 -3.29 5.25 -2.32
CA ILE A 28 -2.61 4.09 -1.76
C ILE A 28 -2.96 2.87 -2.63
N PRO A 29 -1.98 2.15 -3.20
CA PRO A 29 -2.26 0.96 -4.01
C PRO A 29 -3.12 -0.05 -3.27
N GLU A 30 -4.08 -0.66 -3.98
CA GLU A 30 -5.03 -1.62 -3.41
C GLU A 30 -4.37 -2.76 -2.63
N PRO A 31 -3.25 -3.37 -3.09
CA PRO A 31 -2.56 -4.40 -2.30
C PRO A 31 -2.08 -3.88 -0.94
N ILE A 32 -1.58 -2.64 -0.87
CA ILE A 32 -1.11 -2.01 0.37
C ILE A 32 -2.29 -1.67 1.28
N ARG A 33 -3.40 -1.21 0.71
CA ARG A 33 -4.64 -0.94 1.46
C ARG A 33 -5.19 -2.21 2.11
N VAL A 34 -5.25 -3.31 1.36
CA VAL A 34 -5.70 -4.62 1.86
C VAL A 34 -4.75 -5.12 2.96
N ALA A 35 -3.44 -5.08 2.73
CA ALA A 35 -2.46 -5.48 3.74
C ALA A 35 -2.62 -4.68 5.05
N LYS A 36 -2.86 -3.37 4.95
CA LYS A 36 -3.12 -2.50 6.11
C LYS A 36 -4.39 -2.90 6.86
N LEU A 37 -5.48 -3.22 6.16
CA LEU A 37 -6.74 -3.66 6.78
C LEU A 37 -6.53 -4.97 7.54
N ILE A 38 -5.87 -5.95 6.92
CA ILE A 38 -5.55 -7.24 7.53
C ILE A 38 -4.68 -7.03 8.77
N ALA A 39 -3.59 -6.27 8.66
CA ALA A 39 -2.69 -6.01 9.79
C ALA A 39 -3.42 -5.38 10.98
N ARG A 40 -4.35 -4.45 10.74
CA ARG A 40 -5.17 -3.84 11.81
C ARG A 40 -6.15 -4.83 12.42
N ALA A 41 -6.76 -5.69 11.61
CA ALA A 41 -7.65 -6.74 12.11
C ALA A 41 -6.89 -7.75 12.97
N CYS A 42 -5.73 -8.21 12.51
CA CYS A 42 -4.86 -9.11 13.28
C CYS A 42 -4.39 -8.46 14.59
N LEU A 43 -3.94 -7.20 14.56
CA LEU A 43 -3.53 -6.50 15.77
C LEU A 43 -4.70 -6.40 16.76
N LYS A 44 -5.89 -6.01 16.29
CA LYS A 44 -7.08 -5.94 17.15
C LYS A 44 -7.43 -7.31 17.75
N PHE A 45 -7.36 -8.37 16.95
CA PHE A 45 -7.62 -9.73 17.40
C PHE A 45 -6.65 -10.14 18.51
N ILE A 46 -5.34 -10.00 18.27
CA ILE A 46 -4.29 -10.33 19.25
C ILE A 46 -4.43 -9.50 20.52
N SER A 47 -4.70 -8.19 20.41
CA SER A 47 -4.86 -7.31 21.57
C SER A 47 -6.12 -7.55 22.38
N HIS A 48 -7.09 -8.32 21.86
CA HIS A 48 -8.34 -8.63 22.56
C HIS A 48 -8.33 -10.02 23.21
N GLU A 49 -7.37 -10.88 22.83
CA GLU A 49 -7.12 -12.21 23.41
C GLU A 49 -6.05 -12.20 24.53
N LEU A 50 -5.32 -11.10 24.69
CA LEU A 50 -4.41 -10.82 25.81
C LEU A 50 -5.13 -10.03 26.91
#